data_AF-A0A6N4V1H1-F1
#
_entry.id   AF-A0A6N4V1H1-F1
#
_cell.length_a   1.000
_cell.length_b   1.000
_cell.length_c   1.000
_cell.angle_alpha   90.00
_cell.angle_beta   90.00
_cell.angle_gamma   90.00
#
_symmetry.space_group_name_H-M   'P 1'
#
loop_
_entity.id
_entity.type
_entity.pdbx_description
1 polymer ?
#
loop_
_entity_poly.entity_id
_entity_poly.type
_entity_poly.pdbx_seq_one_letter_code
_entity_poly.pdbx_strand_id
1 'polypeptide(L)'
;MSSVANTGIARMVGSAHGVVHEGDRVVTWFGQADLYHLDPPLCGYTVVVASTLPTAPRIAARGREERGVETFLFGVTGEDLQCDRAEGELPGSGWGNTVGDALAEAGYRLV
;
A
#
# COMPACT_ATOMS: atom_id res chain seq x y z
N MET A 1 -7.81 -8.25 -30.07
CA MET A 1 -7.46 -9.37 -29.17
C MET A 1 -7.32 -8.79 -27.77
N SER A 2 -8.35 -8.91 -26.95
CA SER A 2 -8.29 -8.43 -25.57
C SER A 2 -7.54 -9.48 -24.75
N SER A 3 -6.29 -9.18 -24.40
CA SER A 3 -5.56 -9.92 -23.37
C SER A 3 -6.40 -9.82 -22.09
N VAL A 4 -6.87 -10.95 -21.56
CA VAL A 4 -7.28 -10.99 -20.15
C VAL A 4 -5.97 -10.83 -19.39
N ALA A 5 -5.65 -9.60 -18.97
CA ALA A 5 -4.54 -9.38 -18.07
C ALA A 5 -4.79 -10.25 -16.84
N ASN A 6 -3.95 -11.27 -16.62
CA ASN A 6 -3.99 -12.08 -15.40
C ASN A 6 -3.85 -11.12 -14.22
N THR A 7 -4.97 -10.73 -13.64
CA THR A 7 -5.00 -9.79 -12.53
C THR A 7 -4.50 -10.54 -11.31
N GLY A 8 -3.46 -10.02 -10.66
CA GLY A 8 -2.98 -10.58 -9.41
C GLY A 8 -4.07 -10.54 -8.34
N ILE A 9 -3.87 -11.28 -7.27
CA ILE A 9 -4.77 -11.30 -6.12
C ILE A 9 -4.08 -10.63 -4.95
N ALA A 10 -4.80 -9.71 -4.30
CA ALA A 10 -4.41 -9.12 -3.02
C ALA A 10 -5.40 -9.59 -1.95
N ARG A 11 -4.90 -10.32 -0.96
CA ARG A 11 -5.72 -10.82 0.16
C ARG A 11 -5.30 -10.15 1.45
N MET A 12 -6.24 -9.54 2.16
CA MET A 12 -5.96 -8.97 3.48
C MET A 12 -5.56 -10.09 4.44
N VAL A 13 -4.42 -9.93 5.12
CA VAL A 13 -3.89 -10.93 6.06
C VAL A 13 -3.85 -10.44 7.51
N GLY A 14 -4.01 -9.14 7.74
CA GLY A 14 -4.10 -8.59 9.09
C GLY A 14 -3.82 -7.08 9.12
N SER A 15 -3.77 -6.53 10.32
CA SER A 15 -3.33 -5.14 10.52
C SER A 15 -1.81 -5.07 10.59
N ALA A 16 -1.22 -4.00 10.06
CA ALA A 16 0.21 -3.69 10.19
C ALA A 16 0.55 -3.00 11.52
N HIS A 17 -0.46 -2.49 12.24
CA HIS A 17 -0.28 -1.79 13.52
C HIS A 17 0.29 -2.73 14.58
N GLY A 18 1.40 -2.34 15.20
CA GLY A 18 2.00 -3.09 16.31
C GLY A 18 2.83 -4.31 15.89
N VAL A 19 2.92 -4.63 14.60
CA VAL A 19 3.56 -5.87 14.12
C VAL A 19 4.58 -5.67 13.00
N VAL A 20 4.46 -4.59 12.21
CA VAL A 20 5.46 -4.27 11.18
C VAL A 20 6.58 -3.44 11.79
N HIS A 21 7.82 -3.79 11.45
CA HIS A 21 9.03 -3.22 12.05
C HIS A 21 9.90 -2.49 11.02
N GLU A 22 10.78 -1.64 11.53
CA GLU A 22 11.92 -1.06 10.82
C GLU A 22 13.13 -1.20 11.76
N GLY A 23 13.95 -2.23 11.50
CA GLY A 23 14.93 -2.73 12.46
C GLY A 23 14.24 -3.21 13.73
N ASP A 24 14.67 -2.68 14.89
CA ASP A 24 14.13 -3.05 16.20
C ASP A 24 12.89 -2.23 16.61
N ARG A 25 12.37 -1.38 15.72
CA ARG A 25 11.29 -0.43 16.04
C ARG A 25 10.01 -0.82 15.35
N VAL A 26 8.90 -0.81 16.08
CA VAL A 26 7.57 -0.90 15.48
C VAL A 26 7.29 0.38 14.69
N VAL A 27 6.86 0.22 13.44
CA VAL A 27 6.47 1.34 12.58
C VAL A 27 5.20 1.99 13.12
N THR A 28 5.23 3.31 13.28
CA THR A 28 4.02 4.09 13.55
C THR A 28 3.36 4.46 12.23
N TRP A 29 2.11 4.02 12.06
CA TRP A 29 1.31 4.34 10.88
C TRP A 29 0.33 5.46 11.18
N PHE A 30 0.12 6.36 10.22
CA PHE A 30 -0.93 7.36 10.29
C PHE A 30 -2.14 6.85 9.49
N GLY A 31 -3.31 6.84 10.12
CA GLY A 31 -4.52 6.29 9.50
C GLY A 31 -4.62 4.77 9.58
N GLN A 32 -5.22 4.16 8.55
CA GLN A 32 -5.32 2.70 8.43
C GLN A 32 -3.99 2.14 7.93
N ALA A 33 -3.65 0.93 8.34
CA ALA A 33 -2.48 0.23 7.83
C ALA A 33 -2.73 -1.29 7.91
N ASP A 34 -2.90 -1.89 6.75
CA ASP A 34 -3.29 -3.29 6.60
C ASP A 34 -2.28 -4.05 5.75
N LEU A 35 -2.00 -5.28 6.15
CA LEU A 35 -1.13 -6.20 5.43
C LEU A 35 -1.93 -6.94 4.36
N TYR A 36 -1.38 -6.99 3.16
CA TYR A 36 -1.92 -7.75 2.04
C TYR A 36 -0.89 -8.75 1.54
N HIS A 37 -1.30 -10.00 1.41
CA HIS A 37 -0.55 -11.00 0.67
C HIS A 37 -0.90 -10.90 -0.82
N LEU A 38 0.13 -10.79 -1.65
CA LEU A 38 0.05 -10.62 -3.09
C LEU A 38 0.45 -11.91 -3.81
N ASP A 39 -0.32 -12.25 -4.85
CA ASP A 39 0.02 -13.33 -5.78
C ASP A 39 -0.33 -12.89 -7.21
N PRO A 40 0.64 -12.65 -8.11
CA PRO A 40 2.11 -12.81 -7.92
C PRO A 40 2.73 -11.72 -7.01
N PRO A 41 4.04 -11.76 -6.70
CA PRO A 41 4.72 -10.70 -5.95
C PRO A 41 4.81 -9.36 -6.72
N LEU A 42 4.61 -8.23 -6.04
CA LEU A 42 4.82 -6.88 -6.59
C LEU A 42 6.25 -6.43 -6.32
N CYS A 43 7.04 -6.16 -7.36
CA CYS A 43 8.44 -5.75 -7.20
C CYS A 43 9.28 -6.70 -6.33
N GLY A 44 8.92 -7.99 -6.30
CA GLY A 44 9.56 -9.00 -5.45
C GLY A 44 8.91 -9.20 -4.07
N TYR A 45 7.96 -8.37 -3.67
CA TYR A 45 7.27 -8.45 -2.38
C TYR A 45 5.98 -9.28 -2.48
N THR A 46 5.91 -10.37 -1.71
CA THR A 46 4.69 -11.16 -1.53
C THR A 46 3.76 -10.58 -0.48
N VAL A 47 4.26 -9.68 0.38
CA VAL A 47 3.48 -8.99 1.40
C VAL A 47 3.75 -7.51 1.29
N VAL A 48 2.68 -6.72 1.32
CA VAL A 48 2.74 -5.25 1.35
C VAL A 48 1.88 -4.69 2.47
N VAL A 49 2.26 -3.53 2.98
CA VAL A 49 1.36 -2.69 3.79
C VAL A 49 0.65 -1.72 2.87
N ALA A 50 -0.67 -1.63 2.95
CA ALA A 50 -1.43 -0.50 2.45
C ALA A 50 -1.76 0.45 3.60
N SER A 51 -1.10 1.60 3.63
CA SER A 51 -1.32 2.66 4.61
C SER A 51 -2.23 3.72 4.02
N THR A 52 -3.45 3.87 4.53
CA THR A 52 -4.46 4.78 3.98
C THR A 52 -4.79 5.90 4.96
N LEU A 53 -4.62 7.14 4.50
CA LEU A 53 -5.10 8.35 5.15
C LEU A 53 -6.46 8.73 4.55
N PRO A 54 -7.56 8.80 5.33
CA PRO A 54 -8.87 9.17 4.78
C PRO A 54 -8.98 10.67 4.45
N THR A 55 -8.10 11.50 5.01
CA THR A 55 -8.14 12.97 4.87
C THR A 55 -6.73 13.56 4.77
N ALA A 56 -5.94 13.09 3.82
CA ALA A 56 -4.62 13.62 3.50
C ALA A 56 -4.71 15.01 2.84
N PRO A 57 -3.91 15.98 3.30
CA PRO A 57 -3.85 17.31 2.68
C PRO A 57 -3.03 17.27 1.37
N ARG A 58 -3.48 18.00 0.36
CA ARG A 58 -2.72 18.28 -0.88
C ARG A 58 -2.89 19.73 -1.27
N ILE A 59 -1.84 20.34 -1.83
CA ILE A 59 -1.94 21.66 -2.46
C ILE A 59 -2.37 21.47 -3.92
N ALA A 60 -3.55 21.97 -4.27
CA ALA A 60 -4.05 21.95 -5.64
C ALA A 60 -3.17 22.80 -6.55
N ALA A 61 -3.23 22.56 -7.87
CA ALA A 61 -2.48 23.36 -8.85
C ALA A 61 -2.76 24.87 -8.78
N ARG A 62 -3.93 25.26 -8.26
CA ARG A 62 -4.32 26.67 -8.04
C ARG A 62 -3.92 27.21 -6.65
N GLY A 63 -3.14 26.47 -5.88
CA GLY A 63 -2.57 26.89 -4.60
C GLY A 63 -3.46 26.72 -3.37
N ARG A 64 -4.65 26.12 -3.50
CA ARG A 64 -5.56 25.88 -2.36
C ARG A 64 -5.30 24.51 -1.73
N GLU A 65 -5.40 24.41 -0.41
CA GLU A 65 -5.43 23.11 0.29
C GLU A 65 -6.73 22.35 -0.04
N GLU A 66 -6.56 21.12 -0.49
CA GLU A 66 -7.61 20.11 -0.68
C GLU A 66 -7.35 18.95 0.28
N ARG A 67 -8.41 18.25 0.68
CA ARG A 67 -8.32 17.04 1.51
C ARG A 67 -8.97 15.88 0.77
N GLY A 68 -8.32 14.73 0.79
CA GLY A 68 -8.80 13.53 0.11
C GLY A 68 -8.22 12.26 0.73
N VAL A 69 -8.60 11.12 0.17
CA VAL A 69 -7.99 9.84 0.52
C VAL A 69 -6.60 9.75 -0.12
N GLU A 70 -5.64 9.15 0.57
CA GLU A 70 -4.33 8.83 0.02
C GLU A 70 -3.89 7.48 0.55
N THR A 71 -3.41 6.61 -0.33
CA THR A 71 -2.92 5.28 0.04
C THR A 71 -1.49 5.12 -0.41
N PHE A 72 -0.66 4.59 0.48
CA PHE A 72 0.72 4.23 0.23
C PHE A 72 0.88 2.71 0.32
N LEU A 73 1.61 2.12 -0.62
CA LEU A 73 1.98 0.72 -0.63
C LEU A 73 3.47 0.58 -0.28
N PHE A 74 3.78 -0.21 0.73
CA PHE A 74 5.16 -0.48 1.15
C PHE A 74 5.46 -1.97 1.15
N GLY A 75 6.64 -2.34 0.65
CA GLY A 75 7.10 -3.72 0.67
C GLY A 75 7.38 -4.19 2.10
N VAL A 76 7.06 -5.46 2.37
CA VAL A 76 7.40 -6.12 3.64
C VAL A 76 8.25 -7.35 3.34
N THR A 77 9.31 -7.53 4.12
CA THR A 77 10.27 -8.63 3.98
C THR A 77 10.45 -9.40 5.28
N GLY A 78 10.98 -10.61 5.16
CA GLY A 78 11.31 -11.44 6.32
C GLY A 78 10.09 -12.02 7.03
N GLU A 79 10.36 -12.96 7.92
CA GLU A 79 9.34 -13.56 8.80
C GLU A 79 8.95 -12.61 9.94
N ASP A 80 9.77 -11.60 10.21
CA ASP A 80 9.62 -10.57 11.25
C ASP A 80 8.92 -9.28 10.77
N LEU A 81 8.43 -9.29 9.53
CA LEU A 81 7.66 -8.21 8.90
C LEU A 81 8.40 -6.87 8.89
N GLN A 82 9.59 -6.85 8.29
CA GLN A 82 10.38 -5.63 8.10
C GLN A 82 9.83 -4.80 6.93
N CYS A 83 9.40 -3.59 7.21
CA CYS A 83 9.00 -2.61 6.20
C CYS A 83 10.24 -2.13 5.43
N ASP A 84 10.27 -2.38 4.14
CA ASP A 84 11.31 -1.82 3.27
C ASP A 84 10.84 -0.45 2.76
N ARG A 85 11.29 0.61 3.45
CA ARG A 85 11.09 2.00 3.02
C ARG A 85 12.24 2.53 2.15
N ALA A 86 13.36 1.81 2.07
CA ALA A 86 14.54 2.27 1.32
C ALA A 86 14.28 2.25 -0.18
N GLU A 87 13.49 1.26 -0.65
CA GLU A 87 13.03 1.17 -2.04
C GLU A 87 11.86 2.12 -2.36
N GLY A 88 11.36 2.87 -1.36
CA GLY A 88 10.30 3.84 -1.50
C GLY A 88 8.90 3.22 -1.59
N GLU A 89 7.94 4.04 -2.01
CA GLU A 89 6.56 3.63 -2.21
C GLU A 89 6.42 2.77 -3.47
N LEU A 90 5.68 1.67 -3.35
CA LEU A 90 5.42 0.75 -4.46
C LEU A 90 4.40 1.34 -5.45
N PRO A 91 4.39 0.87 -6.72
CA PRO A 91 3.42 1.30 -7.72
C PRO A 91 1.98 1.17 -7.23
N GLY A 92 1.12 2.14 -7.58
CA GLY A 92 -0.27 2.25 -7.12
C GLY A 92 -0.48 3.16 -5.92
N SER A 93 0.60 3.53 -5.22
CA SER A 93 0.56 4.58 -4.19
C SER A 93 0.13 5.92 -4.79
N GLY A 94 -0.72 6.66 -4.07
CA GLY A 94 -1.10 8.00 -4.53
C GLY A 94 -2.28 8.64 -3.83
N TRP A 95 -2.34 9.97 -3.97
CA TRP A 95 -3.48 10.78 -3.56
C TRP A 95 -4.68 10.56 -4.49
N GLY A 96 -5.86 10.42 -3.91
CA GLY A 96 -7.10 10.07 -4.60
C GLY A 96 -7.39 8.57 -4.63
N ASN A 97 -6.41 7.73 -4.27
CA ASN A 97 -6.57 6.27 -4.28
C ASN A 97 -7.02 5.75 -2.91
N THR A 98 -8.13 5.03 -2.89
CA THR A 98 -8.43 4.09 -1.81
C THR A 98 -7.48 2.89 -1.89
N VAL A 99 -7.50 2.01 -0.88
CA VAL A 99 -6.73 0.75 -0.93
C VAL A 99 -7.10 -0.11 -2.14
N GLY A 100 -8.37 -0.13 -2.53
CA GLY A 100 -8.83 -0.87 -3.71
C GLY A 100 -8.29 -0.27 -5.00
N ASP A 101 -8.29 1.06 -5.12
CA ASP A 101 -7.76 1.76 -6.30
C ASP A 101 -6.25 1.57 -6.42
N ALA A 102 -5.52 1.71 -5.30
CA ALA A 102 -4.07 1.53 -5.27
C ALA A 102 -3.65 0.12 -5.69
N LEU A 103 -4.31 -0.90 -5.14
CA LEU A 103 -4.03 -2.30 -5.51
C LEU A 103 -4.46 -2.62 -6.95
N ALA A 104 -5.58 -2.06 -7.43
CA ALA A 104 -6.02 -2.21 -8.81
C ALA A 104 -5.04 -1.56 -9.80
N GLU A 105 -4.54 -0.37 -9.50
CA GLU A 105 -3.51 0.31 -10.28
C GLU A 105 -2.20 -0.49 -10.29
N ALA A 106 -1.85 -1.14 -9.19
CA ALA A 106 -0.73 -2.08 -9.10
C ALA A 106 -0.98 -3.43 -9.78
N GLY A 107 -2.17 -3.67 -10.35
CA GLY A 107 -2.51 -4.87 -11.11
C GLY A 107 -3.17 -6.00 -10.32
N TYR A 108 -3.72 -5.70 -9.14
CA TYR A 108 -4.33 -6.67 -8.23
C TYR A 108 -5.81 -6.43 -8.02
N ARG A 109 -6.57 -7.51 -7.83
CA ARG A 109 -7.93 -7.47 -7.30
C ARG A 109 -7.95 -7.93 -5.85
N LEU A 110 -8.76 -7.26 -5.04
CA LEU A 110 -9.04 -7.68 -3.65
C LEU A 110 -9.87 -8.98 -3.62
N VAL A 111 -9.61 -9.83 -2.62
CA VAL A 111 -10.38 -11.07 -2.33
C VAL A 111 -10.65 -11.26 -0.85
#